data_AF-A0A9X3EY19-F1
#
_entry.id   AF-A0A9X3EY19-F1
#
_cell.length_a   1.000
_cell.length_b   1.000
_cell.length_c   1.000
_cell.angle_alpha   90.00
_cell.angle_beta   90.00
_cell.angle_gamma   90.00
#
_symmetry.space_group_name_H-M   'P 1'
#
loop_
_entity.id
_entity.type
_entity.pdbx_description
1 polymer ?
#
loop_
_entity_poly.entity_id
_entity_poly.type
_entity_poly.pdbx_seq_one_letter_code
_entity_poly.pdbx_strand_id
1 'polypeptide(L)'
;MMDRASRDYPESDALRGVRGVENLVLFIDDDLRETGMALGHVEGYLTEILRMLESPRIKREDVHALASDVRVLDHVDMLVENLETLRRRLTKLATSLR
;
A
#
# COMPACT_ATOMS: atom_id res chain seq x y z
N MET A 1 -18.43 43.75 -27.20
CA MET A 1 -17.11 43.09 -27.08
C MET A 1 -17.35 41.80 -26.31
N MET A 2 -17.55 40.68 -27.00
CA MET A 2 -17.99 39.42 -26.39
C MET A 2 -16.80 38.59 -25.88
N ASP A 3 -16.97 38.11 -24.66
CA ASP A 3 -16.15 37.19 -23.90
C ASP A 3 -15.85 35.90 -24.67
N ARG A 4 -14.56 35.61 -24.88
CA ARG A 4 -14.07 34.40 -25.58
C ARG A 4 -13.67 33.28 -24.60
N ALA A 5 -13.84 33.46 -23.30
CA ALA A 5 -13.25 32.56 -22.29
C ALA A 5 -14.22 31.54 -21.67
N SER A 6 -15.45 31.41 -22.16
CA SER A 6 -16.44 30.47 -21.60
C SER A 6 -16.98 29.48 -22.63
N ARG A 7 -16.07 28.75 -23.28
CA ARG A 7 -16.44 27.53 -24.02
C ARG A 7 -15.99 26.33 -23.20
N ASP A 8 -16.94 25.50 -22.79
CA ASP A 8 -16.67 24.13 -22.35
C ASP A 8 -16.00 23.41 -23.52
N TYR A 9 -14.67 23.30 -23.48
CA TYR A 9 -13.95 22.44 -24.39
C TYR A 9 -14.09 21.02 -23.86
N PRO A 10 -14.71 20.07 -24.60
CA PRO A 10 -14.66 18.68 -24.20
C PRO A 10 -13.19 18.28 -24.09
N GLU A 11 -12.78 17.84 -22.90
CA GLU A 11 -11.41 17.38 -22.68
C GLU A 11 -11.07 16.32 -23.72
N SER A 12 -9.96 16.52 -24.44
CA SER A 12 -9.49 15.55 -25.41
C SER A 12 -9.31 14.19 -24.76
N ASP A 13 -9.91 13.14 -25.34
CA ASP A 13 -9.81 11.77 -24.85
C ASP A 13 -8.34 11.30 -24.72
N ALA A 14 -7.45 11.83 -25.56
CA ALA A 14 -6.01 11.59 -25.46
C ALA A 14 -5.41 12.18 -24.17
N LEU A 15 -5.79 13.42 -23.81
CA LEU A 15 -5.34 14.07 -22.56
C LEU A 15 -5.97 13.42 -21.32
N ARG A 16 -7.17 12.86 -21.46
CA ARG A 16 -7.83 12.07 -20.40
C ARG A 16 -7.13 10.73 -20.19
N GLY A 17 -6.69 10.06 -21.26
CA GLY A 17 -5.88 8.84 -21.21
C GLY A 17 -4.54 9.06 -20.51
N VAL A 18 -3.78 10.09 -20.91
CA VAL A 18 -2.47 10.40 -20.30
C VAL A 18 -2.58 10.71 -18.81
N ARG A 19 -3.53 11.58 -18.40
CA ARG A 19 -3.76 11.89 -16.97
C ARG A 19 -4.28 10.68 -16.19
N GLY A 20 -5.08 9.83 -16.83
CA GLY A 20 -5.55 8.58 -16.21
C GLY A 20 -4.41 7.62 -15.89
N VAL A 21 -3.45 7.48 -16.80
CA VAL A 21 -2.24 6.66 -16.60
C VAL A 21 -1.33 7.28 -15.54
N GLU A 22 -1.09 8.60 -15.57
CA GLU A 22 -0.26 9.30 -14.58
C GLU A 22 -0.81 9.11 -13.15
N ASN A 23 -2.11 9.34 -12.96
CA ASN A 23 -2.77 9.10 -11.67
C ASN A 23 -2.67 7.64 -11.23
N LEU A 24 -2.83 6.69 -12.17
CA LEU A 24 -2.73 5.27 -11.86
C LEU A 24 -1.33 4.88 -11.39
N VAL A 25 -0.28 5.48 -11.95
CA VAL A 25 1.11 5.25 -11.53
C VAL A 25 1.36 5.81 -10.13
N LEU A 26 0.88 7.01 -9.82
CA LEU A 26 0.98 7.59 -8.47
C LEU A 26 0.30 6.70 -7.42
N PHE A 27 -0.90 6.21 -7.75
CA PHE A 27 -1.64 5.27 -6.91
C PHE A 27 -0.89 3.95 -6.68
N ILE A 28 -0.20 3.43 -7.70
CA ILE A 28 0.63 2.23 -7.56
C ILE A 28 1.85 2.50 -6.66
N ASP A 29 2.49 3.66 -6.77
CA ASP A 29 3.60 4.03 -5.90
C ASP A 29 3.17 4.11 -4.42
N ASP A 30 2.01 4.72 -4.15
CA ASP A 30 1.45 4.79 -2.79
C ASP A 30 1.13 3.39 -2.24
N ASP A 31 0.48 2.52 -3.03
CA ASP A 31 0.19 1.14 -2.61
C ASP A 31 1.49 0.36 -2.29
N LEU A 32 2.55 0.57 -3.07
CA LEU A 32 3.85 -0.06 -2.83
C LEU A 32 4.47 0.41 -1.53
N ARG A 33 4.40 1.71 -1.22
CA ARG A 33 4.87 2.27 0.05
C ARG A 33 4.09 1.71 1.23
N GLU A 34 2.77 1.66 1.13
CA GLU A 34 1.90 1.14 2.18
C GLU A 34 2.13 -0.36 2.43
N THR A 35 2.26 -1.14 1.34
CA THR A 35 2.65 -2.56 1.39
C THR A 35 4.00 -2.74 2.09
N GLY A 36 4.99 -1.90 1.76
CA GLY A 36 6.32 -1.93 2.39
C GLY A 36 6.26 -1.64 3.89
N MET A 37 5.44 -0.68 4.32
CA MET A 37 5.23 -0.39 5.75
C MET A 37 4.58 -1.58 6.47
N ALA A 38 3.55 -2.20 5.88
CA ALA A 38 2.90 -3.37 6.44
C ALA A 38 3.88 -4.54 6.63
N LEU A 39 4.71 -4.81 5.61
CA LEU A 39 5.77 -5.82 5.69
C LEU A 39 6.77 -5.51 6.80
N GLY A 40 7.18 -4.25 6.95
CA GLY A 40 8.10 -3.82 8.02
C GLY A 40 7.53 -4.03 9.42
N HIS A 41 6.22 -3.83 9.63
CA HIS A 41 5.59 -4.14 10.92
C HIS A 41 5.57 -5.64 11.22
N VAL A 42 5.27 -6.47 10.21
CA VAL A 42 5.29 -7.93 10.36
C VAL A 42 6.70 -8.42 10.66
N GLU A 43 7.70 -7.94 9.93
CA GLU A 43 9.11 -8.25 10.17
C GLU A 43 9.52 -7.84 11.60
N GLY A 44 9.19 -6.61 12.01
CA GLY A 44 9.51 -6.10 13.35
C GLY A 44 8.99 -7.01 14.46
N TYR A 45 7.73 -7.45 14.36
CA TYR A 45 7.14 -8.39 15.32
C TYR A 45 7.91 -9.73 15.38
N LEU A 46 8.26 -10.30 14.22
CA LEU A 46 9.03 -11.55 14.15
C LEU A 46 10.44 -11.39 14.71
N THR A 47 11.11 -10.28 14.42
CA THR A 47 12.44 -9.96 14.97
C THR A 47 12.40 -9.76 16.47
N GLU A 48 11.34 -9.16 17.02
CA GLU A 48 11.19 -9.02 18.47
C GLU A 48 11.03 -10.37 19.17
N ILE A 49 10.27 -11.29 18.58
CA ILE A 49 10.17 -12.68 19.07
C ILE A 49 11.55 -13.35 19.04
N LEU A 50 12.27 -13.24 17.92
CA LEU A 50 13.60 -13.85 17.81
C LEU A 50 14.54 -13.30 18.88
N ARG A 51 14.58 -11.96 19.05
CA ARG A 51 15.40 -11.31 20.07
C ARG A 51 15.04 -11.75 21.49
N MET A 52 13.76 -11.94 21.77
CA MET A 52 13.31 -12.48 23.06
C MET A 52 13.84 -13.91 23.25
N LEU A 53 13.72 -14.78 22.25
CA LEU A 53 14.17 -16.17 22.31
C LEU A 53 15.70 -16.31 22.45
N GLU A 54 16.46 -15.37 21.88
CA GLU A 54 17.92 -15.30 22.00
C GLU A 54 18.39 -14.69 23.34
N SER A 55 17.47 -14.14 24.14
CA SER A 55 17.81 -13.53 25.43
C SER A 55 18.35 -14.57 26.42
N PRO A 56 19.46 -14.28 27.14
CA PRO A 56 19.99 -15.17 28.19
C PRO A 56 19.01 -15.46 29.33
N ARG A 57 17.99 -14.60 29.50
CA ARG A 57 16.91 -14.78 30.47
C ARG A 57 15.60 -14.33 29.84
N ILE A 58 14.74 -15.30 29.57
CA ILE A 58 13.37 -15.07 29.12
C ILE A 58 12.48 -14.91 30.35
N LYS A 59 11.70 -13.84 30.41
CA LYS A 59 10.68 -13.67 31.46
C LYS A 59 9.30 -14.00 30.91
N ARG A 60 8.45 -14.56 31.77
CA ARG A 60 7.06 -14.86 31.45
C ARG A 60 6.26 -13.63 31.04
N GLU A 61 6.54 -12.48 31.66
CA GLU A 61 5.87 -11.20 31.36
C GLU A 61 6.14 -10.75 29.91
N ASP A 62 7.39 -10.87 29.44
CA ASP A 62 7.78 -10.50 28.08
C ASP A 62 7.11 -11.40 27.03
N VAL A 63 7.09 -12.72 27.29
CA VAL A 63 6.41 -13.70 26.42
C VAL A 63 4.92 -13.41 26.35
N HIS A 64 4.28 -13.12 27.49
CA HIS A 64 2.86 -12.85 27.53
C HIS A 64 2.50 -11.54 26.80
N ALA A 65 3.33 -10.51 26.92
CA ALA A 65 3.16 -9.25 26.20
C ALA A 65 3.19 -9.47 24.69
N LEU A 66 4.22 -10.16 24.17
CA LEU A 66 4.33 -10.45 22.73
C LEU A 66 3.19 -11.36 22.24
N ALA A 67 2.85 -12.41 22.98
CA ALA A 67 1.77 -13.32 22.61
C ALA A 67 0.38 -12.67 22.60
N SER A 68 0.21 -11.56 23.32
CA SER A 68 -1.05 -10.81 23.37
C SER A 68 -1.11 -9.70 22.31
N ASP A 69 -0.01 -9.43 21.60
CA ASP A 69 0.02 -8.44 20.53
C ASP A 69 -0.55 -9.03 19.24
N VAL A 70 -1.86 -8.85 19.06
CA VAL A 70 -2.60 -9.31 17.88
C VAL A 70 -2.49 -8.37 16.68
N ARG A 71 -1.87 -7.19 16.82
CA ARG A 71 -1.79 -6.17 15.75
C ARG A 71 -1.05 -6.66 14.52
N VAL A 72 -0.14 -7.63 14.69
CA VAL A 72 0.53 -8.28 13.56
C VAL A 72 -0.46 -8.95 12.60
N LEU A 73 -1.59 -9.48 13.11
CA LEU A 73 -2.62 -10.10 12.28
C LEU A 73 -3.32 -9.04 11.43
N ASP A 74 -3.65 -7.88 12.01
CA ASP A 74 -4.21 -6.75 11.27
C ASP A 74 -3.27 -6.27 10.16
N HIS A 75 -1.95 -6.26 10.41
CA HIS A 75 -0.95 -5.91 9.40
C HIS A 75 -0.85 -6.95 8.28
N VAL A 76 -1.05 -8.24 8.58
CA VAL A 76 -1.12 -9.30 7.56
C VAL A 76 -2.38 -9.16 6.71
N ASP A 77 -3.53 -8.87 7.32
CA ASP A 77 -4.78 -8.64 6.59
C ASP A 77 -4.66 -7.41 5.66
N MET A 78 -4.10 -6.31 6.18
CA MET A 78 -3.81 -5.11 5.39
C MET A 78 -2.84 -5.40 4.22
N LEU A 79 -1.84 -6.27 4.44
CA LEU A 79 -0.93 -6.68 3.38
C LEU A 79 -1.66 -7.42 2.25
N VAL A 80 -2.59 -8.31 2.58
CA VAL A 80 -3.40 -9.03 1.58
C VAL A 80 -4.22 -8.04 0.77
N GLU A 81 -4.94 -7.12 1.44
CA GLU A 81 -5.77 -6.12 0.77
C GLU A 81 -4.96 -5.19 -0.16
N ASN A 82 -3.78 -4.77 0.29
CA ASN A 82 -2.88 -3.92 -0.49
C ASN A 82 -2.35 -4.65 -1.73
N LEU A 83 -1.93 -5.91 -1.59
CA LEU A 83 -1.46 -6.72 -2.71
C LEU A 83 -2.56 -7.01 -3.73
N GLU A 84 -3.79 -7.24 -3.29
CA GLU A 84 -4.94 -7.40 -4.19
C GLU A 84 -5.22 -6.11 -4.98
N THR A 85 -5.17 -4.97 -4.30
CA THR A 85 -5.36 -3.66 -4.92
C THR A 85 -4.26 -3.36 -5.93
N LEU A 86 -3.00 -3.60 -5.57
CA LEU A 86 -1.85 -3.43 -6.43
C LEU A 86 -1.97 -4.30 -7.68
N ARG A 87 -2.29 -5.60 -7.54
CA ARG A 87 -2.49 -6.51 -8.68
C ARG A 87 -3.56 -6.00 -9.64
N ARG A 88 -4.69 -5.53 -9.10
CA ARG A 88 -5.79 -4.96 -9.88
C ARG A 88 -5.37 -3.68 -10.61
N ARG A 89 -4.61 -2.79 -9.96
CA ARG A 89 -4.13 -1.55 -10.58
C ARG A 89 -3.07 -1.82 -11.65
N LEU A 90 -2.16 -2.76 -11.43
CA LEU A 90 -1.22 -3.23 -12.46
C LEU A 90 -1.94 -3.79 -13.69
N THR A 91 -3.02 -4.55 -13.49
CA THR A 91 -3.86 -5.04 -14.60
C THR A 91 -4.46 -3.88 -15.38
N LYS A 92 -5.01 -2.86 -14.70
CA LYS A 92 -5.55 -1.65 -15.34
C LYS A 92 -4.47 -0.86 -16.09
N LEU A 93 -3.26 -0.79 -15.55
CA LEU A 93 -2.13 -0.12 -16.19
C LEU A 93 -1.76 -0.85 -17.48
N ALA A 94 -1.63 -2.18 -17.42
CA ALA A 94 -1.35 -3.00 -18.58
C ALA A 94 -2.40 -2.86 -19.70
N THR A 95 -3.69 -2.68 -19.35
CA THR A 95 -4.74 -2.42 -20.35
C THR A 95 -4.73 -1.00 -20.88
N SER A 96 -4.28 -0.02 -20.10
CA SER A 96 -4.26 1.41 -20.50
C SER A 96 -3.04 1.78 -21.35
N LEU A 97 -1.99 0.94 -21.32
CA LEU A 97 -0.78 1.08 -22.14
C LEU A 97 -0.88 0.38 -23.50
N ARG A 98 -1.98 -0.30 -23.80
CA ARG A 98 -2.27 -0.92 -25.11
C ARG A 98 -3.01 0.06 -26.01
#